data_AF-A0A7C6SKQ3-F1
#
_entry.id   AF-A0A7C6SKQ3-F1
#
_cell.length_a   1.000
_cell.length_b   1.000
_cell.length_c   1.000
_cell.angle_alpha   90.00
_cell.angle_beta   90.00
_cell.angle_gamma   90.00
#
_symmetry.space_group_name_H-M   'P 1'
#
loop_
_entity.id
_entity.type
_entity.pdbx_description
1 polymer ?
#
loop_
_entity_poly.entity_id
_entity_poly.type
_entity_poly.pdbx_seq_one_letter_code
_entity_poly.pdbx_strand_id
1 'polypeptide(L)'
;MNDLHQKELLLKSILENTRAQTQAIEDDELELLETLITRREGIIRQVDKLDQEMARTTPGTSKEPTGPIKELLRQIITIDDANQELMEKSVQDMGKEVEAVKEELRTIRERRRQGESYVPEYGDYREEGVFFDTRE
;
A
#
# COMPACT_ATOMS: atom_id res chain seq x y z
N MET A 1 9.96 28.17 27.44
CA MET A 1 10.65 27.33 26.44
C MET A 1 10.94 28.20 25.23
N ASN A 2 12.02 27.95 24.50
CA ASN A 2 12.34 28.68 23.27
C ASN A 2 11.52 28.07 22.12
N ASP A 3 10.66 28.85 21.46
CA ASP A 3 9.75 28.38 20.40
C ASP A 3 10.50 27.63 19.28
N LEU A 4 11.74 28.03 19.01
CA LEU A 4 12.64 27.38 18.06
C LEU A 4 13.03 25.96 18.47
N HIS A 5 13.24 25.74 19.78
CA HIS A 5 13.56 24.43 20.33
C HIS A 5 12.34 23.50 20.30
N GLN A 6 11.16 24.05 20.56
CA GLN A 6 9.91 23.30 20.44
C GLN A 6 9.66 22.86 18.99
N LYS A 7 9.89 23.75 18.02
CA LYS A 7 9.83 23.40 16.59
C LYS A 7 10.81 22.29 16.22
N GLU A 8 12.06 22.37 16.70
CA GLU A 8 13.07 21.33 16.46
C GLU A 8 12.63 19.95 17.01
N LEU A 9 12.03 19.91 18.21
CA LEU A 9 11.49 18.68 18.80
C LEU A 9 10.34 18.09 17.98
N LEU A 10 9.42 18.92 17.51
CA LEU A 10 8.32 18.47 16.65
C LEU A 10 8.84 17.91 15.32
N LEU A 11 9.84 18.55 14.71
CA LEU A 11 10.46 18.05 13.47
C LEU A 11 11.19 16.73 13.69
N LYS A 12 11.88 16.54 14.82
CA LYS A 12 12.45 15.23 15.17
C LYS A 12 11.37 14.17 15.32
N SER A 13 10.23 14.51 15.94
CA SER A 13 9.10 13.58 16.04
C SER A 13 8.48 13.26 14.67
N ILE A 14 8.46 14.21 13.72
CA ILE A 14 8.03 13.93 12.34
C ILE A 14 9.03 12.98 11.70
N LEU A 15 10.33 13.23 11.80
CA LEU A 15 11.36 12.37 11.23
C LEU A 15 11.28 10.92 11.75
N GLU A 16 11.10 10.72 13.06
CA GLU A 16 10.90 9.39 13.65
C GLU A 16 9.62 8.74 13.13
N ASN A 17 8.54 9.51 12.99
CA ASN A 17 7.28 9.02 12.44
C ASN A 17 7.44 8.60 10.96
N THR A 18 8.11 9.41 10.13
CA THR A 18 8.35 9.10 8.71
C THR A 18 9.22 7.85 8.55
N ARG A 19 10.19 7.61 9.44
CA ARG A 19 10.95 6.35 9.48
C ARG A 19 10.09 5.15 9.89
N ALA A 20 9.20 5.33 10.85
CA ALA A 20 8.25 4.28 11.23
C ALA A 20 7.27 3.96 10.10
N GLN A 21 6.89 4.95 9.28
CA GLN A 21 6.09 4.73 8.08
C GLN A 21 6.82 3.86 7.07
N THR A 22 8.14 4.06 6.87
CA THR A 22 8.95 3.18 6.00
C THR A 22 8.83 1.72 6.44
N GLN A 23 9.03 1.46 7.74
CA GLN A 23 8.93 0.10 8.28
C GLN A 23 7.52 -0.49 8.09
N ALA A 24 6.48 0.29 8.38
CA ALA A 24 5.10 -0.18 8.21
C ALA A 24 4.75 -0.49 6.73
N ILE A 25 5.35 0.24 5.77
CA ILE A 25 5.21 -0.05 4.33
C ILE A 25 5.93 -1.35 3.98
N GLU A 26 7.16 -1.55 4.49
CA GLU A 26 7.95 -2.75 4.21
C GLU A 26 7.32 -4.03 4.83
N ASP A 27 6.67 -3.89 5.97
CA ASP A 27 6.00 -4.99 6.69
C ASP A 27 4.53 -5.20 6.26
N ASP A 28 4.03 -4.44 5.27
CA ASP A 28 2.63 -4.44 4.81
C ASP A 28 1.59 -4.17 5.93
N GLU A 29 1.98 -3.43 6.98
CA GLU A 29 1.12 -3.10 8.13
C GLU A 29 0.24 -1.86 7.84
N LEU A 30 -0.75 -2.01 6.95
CA LEU A 30 -1.60 -0.90 6.46
C LEU A 30 -2.35 -0.14 7.57
N GLU A 31 -2.87 -0.84 8.59
CA GLU A 31 -3.57 -0.19 9.72
C GLU A 31 -2.62 0.66 10.57
N LEU A 32 -1.38 0.18 10.77
CA LEU A 32 -0.35 0.96 11.47
C LEU A 32 0.05 2.17 10.62
N LEU A 33 0.23 1.98 9.32
CA LEU A 33 0.57 3.05 8.38
C LEU A 33 -0.47 4.19 8.42
N GLU A 34 -1.77 3.88 8.40
CA GLU A 34 -2.84 4.88 8.51
C GLU A 34 -2.77 5.67 9.83
N THR A 35 -2.50 4.95 10.94
CA THR A 35 -2.31 5.56 12.26
C THR A 35 -1.10 6.51 12.25
N LEU A 36 0.00 6.09 11.63
CA LEU A 36 1.21 6.90 11.53
C LEU A 36 1.00 8.15 10.67
N ILE A 37 0.31 8.05 9.54
CA ILE A 37 -0.07 9.19 8.68
C ILE A 37 -0.89 10.20 9.47
N THR A 38 -1.92 9.75 10.18
CA THR A 38 -2.78 10.62 10.99
C THR A 38 -1.97 11.34 12.08
N ARG A 39 -1.05 10.61 12.73
CA ARG A 39 -0.14 11.19 13.73
C ARG A 39 0.77 12.24 13.11
N ARG A 40 1.36 11.98 11.95
CA ARG A 40 2.23 12.90 11.21
C ARG A 40 1.50 14.21 10.90
N GLU A 41 0.30 14.14 10.34
CA GLU A 41 -0.53 15.32 10.06
C GLU A 41 -0.82 16.13 11.33
N GLY A 42 -1.12 15.44 12.43
CA GLY A 42 -1.34 16.09 13.72
C GLY A 42 -0.13 16.89 14.21
N ILE A 43 1.08 16.39 13.98
CA ILE A 43 2.34 17.08 14.34
C ILE A 43 2.62 18.24 13.39
N ILE A 44 2.42 18.06 12.08
CA ILE A 44 2.58 19.14 11.08
C ILE A 44 1.67 20.32 11.44
N ARG A 45 0.40 20.07 11.77
CA ARG A 45 -0.52 21.13 12.19
C ARG A 45 -0.05 21.87 13.46
N GLN A 46 0.69 21.21 14.35
CA GLN A 46 1.29 21.88 15.51
C GLN A 46 2.47 22.76 15.12
N VAL A 47 3.31 22.30 14.19
CA VAL A 47 4.41 23.10 13.62
C VAL A 47 3.86 24.35 12.93
N ASP A 48 2.79 24.20 12.13
CA ASP A 48 2.13 25.33 11.46
C ASP A 48 1.59 26.37 12.44
N LYS A 49 0.98 25.92 13.54
CA LYS A 49 0.49 26.80 14.61
C LYS A 49 1.64 27.56 15.27
N LEU A 50 2.73 26.87 15.60
CA LEU A 50 3.93 27.48 16.16
C LEU A 50 4.53 28.54 15.21
N ASP A 51 4.58 28.24 13.91
CA ASP A 51 5.08 29.19 12.91
C ASP A 51 4.19 30.44 12.83
N GLN A 52 2.86 30.27 12.89
CA GLN A 52 1.91 31.39 12.95
C GLN A 52 2.06 32.22 14.22
N GLU A 53 2.28 31.60 15.38
CA GLU A 53 2.49 32.28 16.66
C GLU A 53 3.79 33.08 16.67
N MET A 54 4.89 32.50 16.17
CA MET A 54 6.17 33.18 16.02
C MET A 54 6.10 34.38 15.07
N ALA A 55 5.36 34.24 13.96
CA ALA A 55 5.16 35.33 13.00
C ALA A 55 4.39 36.52 13.59
N ARG A 56 3.46 36.27 14.53
CA ARG A 56 2.67 37.31 15.20
C ARG A 56 3.46 38.06 16.28
N THR A 57 4.31 37.36 17.02
CA THR A 57 5.11 37.93 18.12
C THR A 57 6.36 38.65 17.64
N THR A 58 6.90 38.30 16.47
CA THR A 58 8.07 38.96 15.88
C THR A 58 7.85 39.33 14.41
N PRO A 59 6.97 40.31 14.11
CA PRO A 59 6.74 40.76 12.75
C PRO A 59 8.02 41.36 12.15
N GLY A 60 8.55 40.73 11.09
CA GLY A 60 9.71 41.22 10.34
C GLY A 60 11.00 40.42 10.51
N THR A 61 11.10 39.51 11.48
CA THR A 61 12.19 38.51 11.49
C THR A 61 11.73 37.25 10.77
N SER A 62 11.84 37.24 9.45
CA SER A 62 12.01 35.98 8.71
C SER A 62 13.35 35.39 9.15
N LYS A 63 13.38 34.72 10.30
CA LYS A 63 14.54 33.92 10.69
C LYS A 63 14.55 32.77 9.72
N GLU A 64 15.44 32.85 8.73
CA GLU A 64 15.76 31.69 7.91
C GLU A 64 15.86 30.46 8.82
N PRO A 65 15.29 29.32 8.40
CA PRO A 65 15.34 28.12 9.22
C PRO A 65 16.81 27.85 9.56
N THR A 66 17.10 27.76 10.85
CA THR A 66 18.45 27.56 11.36
C THR A 66 19.01 26.28 10.72
N GLY A 67 20.32 26.21 10.45
CA GLY A 67 20.95 25.06 9.78
C GLY A 67 20.44 23.68 10.21
N PRO A 68 20.26 23.41 11.52
CA PRO A 68 19.71 22.13 12.01
C PRO A 68 18.27 21.84 11.56
N ILE A 69 17.41 22.87 11.51
CA ILE A 69 16.01 22.74 11.07
C ILE A 69 15.94 22.47 9.57
N LYS A 70 16.77 23.17 8.77
CA LYS A 70 16.87 22.90 7.31
C LYS A 70 17.27 21.45 7.04
N GLU A 71 18.23 20.93 7.82
CA GLU A 71 18.69 19.56 7.69
C GLU A 71 17.60 18.54 8.07
N LEU A 72 16.88 18.77 9.18
CA LEU A 72 15.75 17.91 9.56
C LEU A 72 14.66 17.88 8.48
N LEU A 73 14.30 19.05 7.93
CA LEU A 73 13.31 19.13 6.85
C LEU A 73 13.78 18.37 5.60
N ARG A 74 15.05 18.50 5.23
CA ARG A 74 15.62 17.77 4.10
C ARG A 74 15.52 16.26 4.32
N GLN A 75 15.89 15.77 5.51
CA GLN A 75 15.79 14.34 5.83
C GLN A 75 14.35 13.83 5.80
N ILE A 76 13.40 14.59 6.36
CA ILE A 76 11.99 14.24 6.32
C ILE A 76 11.51 14.10 4.87
N ILE A 77 11.79 15.08 4.02
CA ILE A 77 11.39 15.08 2.60
C ILE A 77 12.01 13.88 1.88
N THR A 78 13.31 13.65 2.03
CA THR A 78 13.99 12.54 1.36
C THR A 78 13.41 11.17 1.73
N ILE A 79 13.03 10.97 3.00
CA ILE A 79 12.42 9.70 3.43
C ILE A 79 10.95 9.64 2.96
N ASP A 80 10.22 10.75 2.97
CA ASP A 80 8.83 10.79 2.51
C ASP A 80 8.72 10.49 1.01
N ASP A 81 9.62 11.04 0.20
CA ASP A 81 9.71 10.75 -1.24
C ASP A 81 9.99 9.25 -1.46
N ALA A 82 10.93 8.67 -0.70
CA ALA A 82 11.22 7.24 -0.76
C ALA A 82 10.03 6.38 -0.33
N ASN A 83 9.30 6.79 0.71
CA ASN A 83 8.09 6.09 1.16
C ASN A 83 6.99 6.15 0.10
N GLN A 84 6.85 7.28 -0.61
CA GLN A 84 5.90 7.40 -1.71
C GLN A 84 6.24 6.42 -2.84
N GLU A 85 7.50 6.36 -3.26
CA GLU A 85 7.96 5.41 -4.27
C GLU A 85 7.72 3.95 -3.84
N LEU A 86 7.98 3.62 -2.58
CA LEU A 86 7.72 2.28 -2.03
C LEU A 86 6.23 1.91 -2.07
N MET A 87 5.35 2.82 -1.66
CA MET A 87 3.90 2.60 -1.73
C MET A 87 3.41 2.43 -3.17
N GLU A 88 3.86 3.28 -4.10
CA GLU A 88 3.49 3.19 -5.51
C GLU A 88 3.90 1.85 -6.11
N LYS A 89 5.09 1.36 -5.77
CA LYS A 89 5.57 0.05 -6.17
C LYS A 89 4.74 -1.09 -5.58
N SER A 90 4.43 -1.04 -4.29
CA SER A 90 3.59 -2.04 -3.62
C SER A 90 2.20 -2.12 -4.28
N VAL A 91 1.56 -0.98 -4.54
CA VAL A 91 0.26 -0.91 -5.24
C VAL A 91 0.36 -1.49 -6.66
N GLN A 92 1.45 -1.20 -7.39
CA GLN A 92 1.66 -1.74 -8.72
C GLN A 92 1.80 -3.28 -8.70
N ASP A 93 2.54 -3.82 -7.74
CA ASP A 93 2.77 -5.25 -7.62
C ASP A 93 1.49 -5.99 -7.20
N MET A 94 0.73 -5.47 -6.23
CA MET A 94 -0.61 -5.95 -5.91
C MET A 94 -1.53 -5.93 -7.14
N GLY A 95 -1.45 -4.89 -7.97
CA GLY A 95 -2.22 -4.79 -9.21
C GLY A 95 -1.93 -5.92 -10.19
N LYS A 96 -0.66 -6.32 -10.34
CA LYS A 96 -0.26 -7.45 -11.19
C LYS A 96 -0.78 -8.78 -10.65
N GLU A 97 -0.70 -8.99 -9.33
CA GLU A 97 -1.21 -10.20 -8.69
C GLU A 97 -2.72 -10.35 -8.86
N VAL A 98 -3.47 -9.26 -8.71
CA VAL A 98 -4.92 -9.25 -8.96
C VAL A 98 -5.25 -9.63 -10.40
N GLU A 99 -4.52 -9.11 -11.39
CA GLU A 99 -4.71 -9.48 -12.79
C GLU A 99 -4.38 -10.95 -13.05
N ALA A 100 -3.29 -11.48 -12.46
CA ALA A 100 -2.95 -12.90 -12.55
C ALA A 100 -4.07 -13.79 -12.00
N VAL A 101 -4.63 -13.46 -10.83
CA VAL A 101 -5.77 -14.19 -10.24
C VAL A 101 -7.01 -14.12 -11.14
N LYS A 102 -7.28 -12.97 -11.77
CA LYS A 102 -8.40 -12.84 -12.72
C LYS A 102 -8.22 -13.74 -13.94
N GLU A 103 -7.01 -13.82 -14.50
CA GLU A 103 -6.69 -14.71 -15.61
C GLU A 103 -6.87 -16.18 -15.21
N GLU A 104 -6.37 -16.59 -14.05
CA GLU A 104 -6.58 -17.94 -13.53
C GLU A 104 -8.06 -18.28 -13.40
N LEU A 105 -8.86 -17.41 -12.79
CA LEU A 105 -10.32 -17.59 -12.67
C LEU A 105 -11.00 -17.70 -14.03
N ARG A 106 -10.54 -16.94 -15.02
CA ARG A 106 -11.05 -17.04 -16.40
C ARG A 106 -10.73 -18.41 -17.00
N THR A 107 -9.50 -18.90 -16.87
CA THR A 107 -9.14 -20.24 -17.38
C THR A 107 -9.95 -21.35 -16.70
N ILE A 108 -10.21 -21.24 -15.38
CA ILE A 108 -11.05 -22.19 -14.65
C ILE A 108 -12.48 -22.19 -15.20
N ARG A 109 -13.06 -21.00 -15.44
CA ARG A 109 -14.40 -20.87 -16.03
C ARG A 109 -14.48 -21.44 -17.45
N GLU A 110 -13.46 -21.20 -18.26
CA GLU A 110 -13.38 -21.72 -19.63
C GLU A 110 -13.24 -23.24 -19.64
N ARG A 111 -12.36 -23.81 -18.79
CA ARG A 111 -12.24 -25.27 -18.60
C ARG A 111 -13.54 -25.90 -18.11
N ARG A 112 -14.24 -25.26 -17.17
CA ARG A 112 -15.53 -25.75 -16.68
C ARG A 112 -16.59 -25.75 -17.77
N ARG A 113 -16.69 -24.69 -18.59
CA ARG A 113 -17.60 -24.66 -19.75
C ARG A 113 -17.27 -25.73 -20.78
N GLN A 114 -15.99 -26.00 -21.04
CA GLN A 114 -15.57 -27.06 -21.95
C GLN A 114 -15.89 -28.46 -21.39
N GLY A 115 -15.70 -28.69 -20.09
CA GLY A 115 -16.07 -29.94 -19.42
C GLY A 115 -17.59 -30.15 -19.37
N GLU A 116 -18.38 -29.09 -19.21
CA GLU A 116 -19.85 -29.14 -19.29
C GLU A 116 -20.35 -29.29 -20.74
N SER A 117 -19.60 -28.81 -21.73
CA SER A 117 -19.90 -28.96 -23.16
C SER A 117 -19.43 -30.30 -23.74
N TYR A 118 -18.60 -31.07 -23.02
CA TYR A 118 -18.27 -32.45 -23.36
C TYR A 118 -19.41 -33.36 -22.90
N VAL A 119 -20.49 -33.39 -23.68
CA VAL A 119 -21.37 -34.57 -23.69
C VAL A 119 -20.54 -35.70 -24.28
N PRO A 120 -20.30 -36.82 -23.57
CA PRO A 120 -19.63 -37.95 -24.19
C PRO A 120 -20.46 -38.38 -25.40
N GLU A 121 -19.92 -38.25 -26.61
CA GLU A 121 -20.59 -38.69 -27.85
C GLU A 121 -20.86 -40.22 -27.86
N TYR A 122 -20.34 -40.95 -26.87
CA TYR A 122 -20.50 -42.38 -26.69
C TYR A 122 -20.88 -42.76 -25.24
N GLY A 123 -21.96 -42.18 -24.73
CA GLY A 123 -22.47 -42.43 -23.39
C GLY A 123 -23.91 -42.97 -23.35
N ASP A 124 -24.16 -44.09 -24.03
CA ASP A 124 -25.13 -45.14 -23.65
C ASP A 124 -25.29 -46.14 -24.81
N TYR A 125 -24.21 -46.84 -25.19
CA TYR A 125 -24.42 -48.14 -25.81
C TYR A 125 -24.81 -49.11 -24.69
N ARG A 126 -26.13 -49.28 -24.49
CA ARG A 126 -26.60 -50.55 -23.94
C ARG A 126 -26.09 -51.62 -24.89
N GLU A 127 -25.07 -52.36 -24.48
CA GLU A 127 -24.73 -53.64 -25.08
C GLU A 127 -25.97 -54.54 -24.96
N GLU A 128 -26.89 -54.44 -25.92
CA GLU A 128 -27.75 -55.57 -26.24
C GLU A 128 -26.81 -56.64 -26.80
N GLY A 129 -26.33 -57.49 -25.91
CA GLY A 129 -25.57 -58.68 -26.27
C GLY A 129 -26.38 -59.49 -27.27
N VAL A 130 -25.96 -59.46 -28.53
CA VAL A 130 -26.43 -60.41 -29.54
C VAL A 130 -25.81 -61.76 -29.18
N PHE A 131 -26.56 -62.57 -28.43
CA PHE A 131 -26.22 -63.96 -28.22
C PHE A 131 -26.51 -64.71 -29.52
N PHE A 132 -25.45 -65.07 -30.24
CA PHE A 132 -25.54 -66.13 -31.25
C PHE A 132 -25.66 -67.46 -30.50
N ASP A 133 -26.86 -68.05 -30.48
CA ASP A 133 -27.06 -69.41 -30.00
C ASP A 133 -26.51 -70.38 -31.05
N THR A 134 -25.24 -70.77 -30.89
CA THR A 134 -24.64 -71.87 -31.64
C THR A 134 -24.90 -73.17 -30.89
N ARG A 135 -26.13 -73.66 -30.96
CA ARG A 135 -26.47 -75.05 -30.65
C ARG A 135 -27.09 -75.71 -31.88
N GLU A 136 -26.29 -76.63 -32.42
CA GLU A 136 -26.53 -77.78 -33.31
C GLU A 136 -27.86 -77.89 -34.06
#